data_AF-A0A1Y4TL59-F1
#
_entry.id   AF-A0A1Y4TL59-F1
#
_cell.length_a   1.000
_cell.length_b   1.000
_cell.length_c   1.000
_cell.angle_alpha   90.00
_cell.angle_beta   90.00
_cell.angle_gamma   90.00
#
_symmetry.space_group_name_H-M   'P 1'
#
loop_
_entity.id
_entity.type
_entity.pdbx_description
1 polymer ?
#
loop_
_entity_poly.entity_id
_entity_poly.type
_entity_poly.pdbx_seq_one_letter_code
_entity_poly.pdbx_strand_id
1 'polypeptide(L)'
;MKYIVLERHPGYVVVLDEEGRFLKAADRQYQVGQQLDAILPMRPPRRRGRAILFPALTAAACLVLLALSAVRMAQMPYASVYMTINPQVRIDVNRRDTVLTVEGTNPDGEVLTEGYEGRGKELEQVMDELTDRAVEMGWLHPGGQITLTLDAEDGDWVAAHSDSLPAHLNEYLDETLQVTIRVDGGETGGQEAAIPVGPPPTAVPTAAPTAAPTAVPTPVPAGDSGYGDSAYGSSETQGDSGYTAATAPPQDSGYGEGDSGYETPAHPEQDSGYDSPEPVEDSGYGDSAYDSE
;
A
#
# COMPACT_ATOMS: atom_id res chain seq x y z
N MET A 1 -61.00 -41.33 -34.83
CA MET A 1 -59.86 -40.42 -35.09
C MET A 1 -59.41 -40.59 -36.51
N LYS A 2 -60.16 -39.96 -37.41
CA LYS A 2 -59.80 -39.78 -38.81
C LYS A 2 -59.13 -38.42 -38.98
N TYR A 3 -58.25 -38.36 -39.98
CA TYR A 3 -57.54 -37.16 -40.39
C TYR A 3 -57.77 -36.94 -41.88
N ILE A 4 -57.84 -35.69 -42.34
CA ILE A 4 -57.83 -35.35 -43.77
C ILE A 4 -56.61 -34.49 -44.09
N VAL A 5 -55.88 -34.84 -45.14
CA VAL A 5 -54.71 -34.08 -45.61
C VAL A 5 -55.18 -32.80 -46.29
N LEU A 6 -54.80 -31.63 -45.76
CA LEU A 6 -55.14 -30.33 -46.33
C LEU A 6 -54.04 -29.81 -47.25
N GLU A 7 -52.77 -29.90 -46.82
CA GLU A 7 -51.63 -29.36 -47.56
C GLU A 7 -50.44 -30.33 -47.51
N ARG A 8 -49.60 -30.28 -48.54
CA ARG A 8 -48.37 -31.07 -48.65
C ARG A 8 -47.19 -30.16 -48.98
N HIS A 9 -46.13 -30.27 -48.18
CA HIS A 9 -44.86 -29.59 -48.38
C HIS A 9 -43.73 -30.62 -48.45
N PRO A 10 -42.51 -30.24 -48.91
CA PRO A 10 -41.35 -31.12 -48.83
C PRO A 10 -41.09 -31.61 -47.40
N GLY A 11 -41.23 -32.92 -47.18
CA GLY A 11 -40.96 -33.61 -45.91
C GLY A 11 -42.12 -33.66 -44.90
N TYR A 12 -43.20 -32.87 -45.06
CA TYR A 12 -44.34 -32.91 -44.14
C TYR A 12 -45.67 -32.54 -44.79
N VAL A 13 -46.76 -33.08 -44.24
CA VAL A 13 -48.14 -32.72 -44.56
C VAL A 13 -48.80 -31.99 -43.39
N VAL A 14 -49.78 -31.15 -43.71
CA VAL A 14 -50.72 -30.59 -42.73
C VAL A 14 -52.02 -31.39 -42.83
N VAL A 15 -52.46 -31.96 -41.71
CA VAL A 15 -53.74 -32.68 -41.61
C VAL A 15 -54.68 -32.01 -40.62
N LEU A 16 -55.97 -32.17 -40.85
CA LEU A 16 -57.05 -31.76 -39.95
C LEU A 16 -57.66 -33.01 -39.31
N ASP A 17 -57.88 -33.02 -38.00
CA ASP A 17 -58.54 -34.12 -37.29
C ASP A 17 -60.05 -33.89 -37.08
N GLU A 18 -60.75 -34.93 -36.59
CA GLU A 18 -62.19 -34.89 -36.23
C GLU A 18 -62.53 -33.86 -35.13
N GLU A 19 -61.53 -33.32 -34.42
CA GLU A 19 -61.68 -32.28 -33.39
C GLU A 19 -61.36 -30.87 -33.94
N GLY A 20 -61.12 -30.74 -35.25
CA GLY A 20 -60.83 -29.47 -35.93
C GLY A 20 -59.40 -28.95 -35.74
N ARG A 21 -58.47 -29.77 -35.23
CA ARG A 21 -57.08 -29.36 -34.99
C ARG A 21 -56.19 -29.61 -36.19
N PHE A 22 -55.32 -28.65 -36.47
CA PHE A 22 -54.30 -28.73 -37.51
C PHE A 22 -53.03 -29.36 -36.94
N LEU A 23 -52.59 -30.49 -37.52
CA LEU A 23 -51.42 -31.24 -37.09
C LEU A 23 -50.42 -31.35 -38.25
N LYS A 24 -49.12 -31.15 -37.97
CA LYS A 24 -48.05 -31.49 -38.92
C LYS A 24 -47.71 -32.97 -38.76
N ALA A 25 -47.70 -33.72 -39.85
CA ALA A 25 -47.31 -35.13 -39.88
C ALA A 25 -46.23 -35.38 -40.94
N ALA A 26 -45.43 -36.42 -40.77
CA ALA A 26 -44.39 -36.77 -41.73
C ALA A 26 -45.01 -37.15 -43.09
N ASP A 27 -44.47 -36.64 -44.19
CA ASP A 27 -44.97 -37.01 -45.53
C ASP A 27 -44.58 -38.46 -45.87
N ARG A 28 -45.58 -39.33 -46.02
CA ARG A 28 -45.43 -40.71 -46.49
C ARG A 28 -46.03 -40.91 -47.88
N GLN A 29 -45.83 -39.92 -48.75
CA GLN A 29 -46.40 -39.81 -50.10
C GLN A 29 -47.93 -39.66 -50.09
N TYR A 30 -48.47 -38.95 -49.09
CA TYR A 30 -49.90 -38.72 -48.98
C TYR A 30 -50.41 -37.71 -50.03
N GLN A 31 -51.69 -37.79 -50.39
CA GLN A 31 -52.34 -36.87 -51.33
C GLN A 31 -53.24 -35.87 -50.61
N VAL A 32 -53.38 -34.65 -51.13
CA VAL A 32 -54.34 -33.66 -50.61
C VAL A 32 -55.77 -34.19 -50.80
N GLY A 33 -56.61 -34.01 -49.79
CA GLY A 33 -57.96 -34.60 -49.71
C GLY A 33 -58.00 -36.06 -49.24
N GLN A 34 -56.86 -36.73 -49.07
CA GLN A 34 -56.82 -38.11 -48.57
C GLN A 34 -57.26 -38.19 -47.12
N GLN A 35 -58.20 -39.10 -46.82
CA GLN A 35 -58.56 -39.48 -45.46
C GLN A 35 -57.61 -40.57 -44.94
N LEU A 36 -57.17 -40.44 -43.69
CA LEU A 36 -56.22 -41.31 -43.01
C LEU A 36 -56.74 -41.67 -41.61
N ASP A 37 -56.68 -42.95 -41.23
CA ASP A 37 -57.04 -43.39 -39.86
C ASP A 37 -55.84 -43.34 -38.89
N ALA A 38 -54.63 -43.17 -39.41
CA ALA A 38 -53.40 -43.02 -38.62
C ALA A 38 -52.40 -42.09 -39.30
N ILE A 39 -51.81 -41.18 -38.51
CA ILE A 39 -50.74 -40.27 -38.91
C ILE A 39 -49.55 -40.37 -37.94
N LEU A 40 -48.36 -39.97 -38.40
CA LEU A 40 -47.18 -39.84 -37.54
C LEU A 40 -46.94 -38.34 -37.24
N PRO A 41 -47.47 -37.79 -36.13
CA PRO A 41 -47.40 -36.36 -35.84
C PRO A 41 -45.95 -35.92 -35.55
N MET A 42 -45.48 -34.93 -36.31
CA MET A 42 -44.21 -34.28 -36.08
C MET A 42 -44.35 -33.32 -34.90
N ARG A 43 -43.97 -33.76 -33.70
CA ARG A 43 -43.76 -32.84 -32.58
C ARG A 43 -42.72 -31.79 -33.01
N PRO A 44 -42.97 -30.49 -32.80
CA PRO A 44 -41.92 -29.49 -32.99
C PRO A 44 -40.74 -29.82 -32.07
N PRO A 45 -39.49 -29.59 -32.49
CA PRO A 45 -38.34 -29.83 -31.64
C PRO A 45 -38.51 -28.99 -30.37
N ARG A 46 -38.56 -29.66 -29.21
CA ARG A 46 -38.55 -28.98 -27.91
C ARG A 46 -37.35 -28.05 -27.90
N ARG A 47 -37.60 -26.74 -27.86
CA ARG A 47 -36.55 -25.75 -27.61
C ARG A 47 -35.96 -26.07 -26.24
N ARG A 48 -34.84 -26.80 -26.21
CA ARG A 48 -33.97 -26.84 -25.02
C ARG A 48 -33.67 -25.38 -24.69
N GLY A 49 -34.13 -24.91 -23.54
CA GLY A 49 -33.78 -23.58 -23.07
C GLY A 49 -32.26 -23.48 -23.05
N ARG A 50 -31.68 -22.57 -23.84
CA ARG A 50 -30.26 -22.24 -23.67
C ARG A 50 -30.13 -21.70 -22.25
N ALA A 51 -29.30 -22.38 -21.45
CA ALA A 51 -29.26 -22.15 -20.01
C ALA A 51 -28.94 -20.68 -19.70
N ILE A 52 -29.71 -20.08 -18.78
CA ILE A 52 -29.58 -18.67 -18.37
C ILE A 52 -28.38 -18.47 -17.42
N LEU A 53 -27.36 -19.32 -17.57
CA LEU A 53 -26.15 -19.36 -16.73
C LEU A 53 -25.07 -18.39 -17.23
N PHE A 54 -25.03 -18.12 -18.54
CA PHE A 54 -24.08 -17.19 -19.16
C PHE A 54 -24.19 -15.74 -18.65
N PRO A 55 -25.38 -15.08 -18.58
CA PRO A 55 -25.45 -13.68 -18.13
C PRO A 55 -25.08 -13.49 -16.66
N ALA A 56 -25.35 -14.49 -15.80
CA ALA A 56 -24.99 -14.43 -14.38
C ALA A 56 -23.46 -14.42 -14.17
N LEU A 57 -22.73 -15.25 -14.92
CA LEU A 57 -21.27 -15.29 -14.86
C LEU A 57 -20.63 -13.96 -15.31
N THR A 58 -21.16 -13.33 -16.37
CA THR A 58 -20.69 -12.01 -16.81
C THR A 58 -21.00 -10.90 -15.81
N ALA A 59 -22.16 -10.94 -15.14
CA ALA A 59 -22.50 -9.95 -14.12
C ALA A 59 -21.56 -10.07 -12.89
N ALA A 60 -21.28 -11.29 -12.44
CA ALA A 60 -20.33 -11.55 -11.36
C ALA A 60 -18.91 -11.06 -11.71
N ALA A 61 -18.44 -11.32 -12.95
CA ALA A 61 -17.13 -10.84 -13.41
C ALA A 61 -17.06 -9.30 -13.43
N CYS A 62 -18.12 -8.61 -13.88
CA CYS A 62 -18.19 -7.15 -13.84
C CYS A 62 -18.16 -6.60 -12.40
N LEU A 63 -18.89 -7.23 -11.46
CA LEU A 63 -18.85 -6.84 -10.04
C LEU A 63 -17.46 -7.04 -9.41
N VAL A 64 -16.76 -8.12 -9.73
CA VAL A 64 -15.37 -8.35 -9.28
C VAL A 64 -14.43 -7.29 -9.86
N LEU A 65 -14.55 -6.93 -11.14
CA LEU A 65 -13.75 -5.86 -11.75
C LEU A 65 -14.03 -4.49 -11.12
N LEU A 66 -15.29 -4.18 -10.81
CA LEU A 66 -15.67 -2.95 -10.10
C LEU A 66 -15.10 -2.92 -8.68
N ALA A 67 -15.25 -4.01 -7.91
CA ALA A 67 -14.69 -4.11 -6.57
C ALA A 67 -13.16 -3.98 -6.56
N LEU A 68 -12.46 -4.66 -7.48
CA LEU A 68 -11.02 -4.51 -7.65
C LEU A 68 -10.62 -3.08 -8.04
N SER A 69 -11.38 -2.40 -8.90
CA SER A 69 -11.11 -1.00 -9.26
C SER A 69 -11.27 -0.05 -8.08
N ALA A 70 -12.30 -0.24 -7.24
CA ALA A 70 -12.53 0.54 -6.03
C ALA A 70 -11.41 0.32 -5.00
N VAL A 71 -11.00 -0.93 -4.76
CA VAL A 71 -9.89 -1.26 -3.86
C VAL A 71 -8.57 -0.65 -4.36
N ARG A 72 -8.30 -0.67 -5.68
CA ARG A 72 -7.10 -0.05 -6.24
C ARG A 72 -7.12 1.47 -6.12
N MET A 73 -8.26 2.12 -6.36
CA MET A 73 -8.38 3.57 -6.21
C MET A 73 -8.28 4.03 -4.74
N ALA A 74 -8.71 3.18 -3.79
CA ALA A 74 -8.51 3.41 -2.36
C ALA A 74 -7.07 3.17 -1.87
N GLN A 75 -6.19 2.60 -2.70
CA GLN A 75 -4.78 2.34 -2.39
C GLN A 75 -3.80 3.18 -3.25
N MET A 76 -4.29 4.23 -3.92
CA MET A 76 -3.43 5.25 -4.53
C MET A 76 -3.13 6.35 -3.50
N PRO A 77 -1.85 6.73 -3.32
CA PRO A 77 -1.51 7.92 -2.55
C PRO A 77 -2.06 9.17 -3.25
N TYR A 78 -2.33 10.20 -2.45
CA TYR A 78 -2.98 11.43 -2.87
C TYR A 78 -2.33 12.66 -2.24
N ALA A 79 -1.93 12.54 -0.98
CA ALA A 79 -1.15 13.50 -0.24
C ALA A 79 -0.10 12.80 0.64
N SER A 80 0.92 13.53 1.04
CA SER A 80 1.98 13.11 1.95
C SER A 80 2.15 14.16 3.05
N VAL A 81 2.08 13.71 4.30
CA VAL A 81 2.36 14.55 5.49
C VAL A 81 3.76 14.24 5.98
N TYR A 82 4.62 15.24 6.02
CA TYR A 82 5.94 15.14 6.64
C TYR A 82 5.85 15.71 8.05
N MET A 83 6.13 14.90 9.06
CA MET A 83 6.10 15.30 10.47
C MET A 83 7.52 15.26 11.03
N THR A 84 7.95 16.39 11.58
CA THR A 84 9.30 16.63 12.11
C THR A 84 9.23 16.99 13.58
N ILE A 85 9.64 16.05 14.42
CA ILE A 85 9.86 16.20 15.87
C ILE A 85 11.36 16.20 16.20
N ASN A 86 12.21 15.84 15.22
CA ASN A 86 13.51 15.19 15.40
C ASN A 86 13.32 13.89 16.23
N PRO A 87 12.56 12.90 15.71
CA PRO A 87 12.70 12.35 14.35
C PRO A 87 11.98 13.05 13.18
N GLN A 88 12.16 12.51 11.97
CA GLN A 88 11.43 12.89 10.76
C GLN A 88 10.76 11.68 10.11
N VAL A 89 9.47 11.80 9.81
CA VAL A 89 8.64 10.73 9.21
C VAL A 89 7.73 11.29 8.11
N ARG A 90 7.47 10.48 7.08
CA ARG A 90 6.48 10.74 6.02
C ARG A 90 5.31 9.77 6.17
N ILE A 91 4.09 10.30 6.12
CA ILE A 91 2.83 9.56 6.18
C ILE A 91 2.13 9.77 4.83
N ASP A 92 2.01 8.72 4.02
CA ASP A 92 1.33 8.80 2.71
C ASP A 92 -0.14 8.39 2.86
N VAL A 93 -1.07 9.25 2.45
CA VAL A 93 -2.52 9.07 2.61
C VAL A 93 -3.27 8.99 1.27
N ASN A 94 -4.44 8.35 1.28
CA ASN A 94 -5.38 8.36 0.15
C ASN A 94 -6.39 9.54 0.25
N ARG A 95 -7.32 9.63 -0.71
CA ARG A 95 -8.43 10.62 -0.77
C ARG A 95 -9.50 10.52 0.34
N ARG A 96 -9.25 9.74 1.39
CA ARG A 96 -10.11 9.55 2.57
C ARG A 96 -9.26 9.55 3.84
N ASP A 97 -8.11 10.22 3.76
CA ASP A 97 -7.18 10.47 4.86
C ASP A 97 -6.76 9.18 5.58
N THR A 98 -6.84 8.06 4.85
CA THR A 98 -6.46 6.73 5.32
C THR A 98 -5.00 6.50 4.94
N VAL A 99 -4.19 6.17 5.93
CA VAL A 99 -2.75 5.96 5.79
C VAL A 99 -2.45 4.70 4.97
N LEU A 100 -1.64 4.86 3.94
CA LEU A 100 -1.16 3.78 3.07
C LEU A 100 0.24 3.29 3.48
N THR A 101 1.10 4.23 3.88
CA THR A 101 2.51 4.03 4.21
C THR A 101 2.92 4.99 5.31
N VAL A 102 3.80 4.54 6.22
CA VAL A 102 4.54 5.40 7.15
C VAL A 102 6.01 5.05 7.04
N GLU A 103 6.87 6.02 6.77
CA GLU A 103 8.31 5.83 6.53
C GLU A 103 9.13 6.86 7.33
N GLY A 104 10.20 6.40 7.99
CA GLY A 104 11.26 7.29 8.47
C GLY A 104 11.97 7.98 7.31
N THR A 105 12.10 9.31 7.36
CA THR A 105 12.89 10.08 6.37
C THR A 105 14.29 10.43 6.89
N ASN A 106 14.56 10.19 8.18
CA ASN A 106 15.89 10.20 8.78
C ASN A 106 16.11 8.93 9.64
N PRO A 107 17.34 8.61 10.07
CA PRO A 107 17.62 7.38 10.83
C PRO A 107 16.87 7.26 12.15
N ASP A 108 16.63 8.38 12.85
CA ASP A 108 15.80 8.36 14.06
C ASP A 108 14.33 8.05 13.73
N GLY A 109 13.87 8.43 12.53
CA GLY A 109 12.52 8.16 12.03
C GLY A 109 12.33 6.70 11.62
N GLU A 110 13.40 6.03 11.16
CA GLU A 110 13.39 4.57 10.96
C GLU A 110 13.16 3.86 12.31
N VAL A 111 13.79 4.33 13.39
CA VAL A 111 13.57 3.80 14.76
C VAL A 111 12.18 4.19 15.31
N LEU A 112 11.67 5.39 14.99
CA LEU A 112 10.29 5.78 15.32
C LEU A 112 9.26 4.86 14.63
N THR A 113 9.55 4.40 13.42
CA THR A 113 8.63 3.56 12.61
C THR A 113 8.90 2.05 12.73
N GLU A 114 9.96 1.62 13.42
CA GLU A 114 10.34 0.21 13.53
C GLU A 114 9.23 -0.64 14.18
N GLY A 115 8.64 -1.55 13.41
CA GLY A 115 7.52 -2.40 13.87
C GLY A 115 6.21 -1.65 14.12
N TYR A 116 6.04 -0.45 13.57
CA TYR A 116 4.79 0.32 13.65
C TYR A 116 3.89 0.08 12.43
N GLU A 117 2.67 -0.42 12.65
CA GLU A 117 1.68 -0.68 11.58
C GLU A 117 0.58 0.40 11.53
N GLY A 118 0.92 1.56 10.93
CA GLY A 118 -0.05 2.64 10.68
C GLY A 118 -0.98 2.41 9.49
N ARG A 119 -0.72 1.39 8.65
CA ARG A 119 -1.43 1.20 7.37
C ARG A 119 -2.90 0.80 7.57
N GLY A 120 -3.80 1.56 6.96
CA GLY A 120 -5.26 1.37 7.02
C GLY A 120 -5.95 2.12 8.16
N LYS A 121 -5.18 2.84 8.99
CA LYS A 121 -5.69 3.77 10.01
C LYS A 121 -5.97 5.15 9.42
N GLU A 122 -6.63 5.99 10.21
CA GLU A 122 -6.87 7.41 9.92
C GLU A 122 -5.61 8.24 10.18
N LEU A 123 -5.41 9.32 9.42
CA LEU A 123 -4.23 10.19 9.52
C LEU A 123 -4.03 10.75 10.92
N GLU A 124 -5.09 11.28 11.52
CA GLU A 124 -5.09 11.85 12.87
C GLU A 124 -4.63 10.82 13.92
N GLN A 125 -5.26 9.63 13.93
CA GLN A 125 -4.83 8.51 14.78
C GLN A 125 -3.36 8.14 14.59
N VAL A 126 -2.82 8.18 13.37
CA VAL A 126 -1.41 7.85 13.11
C VAL A 126 -0.47 8.95 13.60
N MET A 127 -0.84 10.22 13.47
CA MET A 127 -0.06 11.32 14.07
C MET A 127 -0.05 11.22 15.60
N ASP A 128 -1.18 10.89 16.22
CA ASP A 128 -1.33 10.73 17.66
C ASP A 128 -0.44 9.58 18.17
N GLU A 129 -0.55 8.38 17.57
CA GLU A 129 0.26 7.21 17.94
C GLU A 129 1.77 7.41 17.71
N LEU A 130 2.17 8.16 16.66
CA LEU A 130 3.56 8.55 16.44
C LEU A 130 4.04 9.60 17.46
N THR A 131 3.14 10.47 17.93
CA THR A 131 3.41 11.47 18.96
C THR A 131 3.64 10.79 20.32
N ASP A 132 2.70 9.94 20.75
CA ASP A 132 2.82 9.10 21.95
C ASP A 132 4.15 8.32 21.95
N ARG A 133 4.45 7.63 20.84
CA ARG A 133 5.68 6.85 20.71
C ARG A 133 6.94 7.71 20.74
N ALA A 134 6.90 8.94 20.22
CA ALA A 134 8.00 9.89 20.37
C ALA A 134 8.18 10.41 21.81
N VAL A 135 7.10 10.46 22.62
CA VAL A 135 7.18 10.74 24.06
C VAL A 135 7.77 9.54 24.82
N GLU A 136 7.28 8.31 24.55
CA GLU A 136 7.79 7.08 25.17
C GLU A 136 9.28 6.86 24.90
N MET A 137 9.74 7.14 23.68
CA MET A 137 11.15 7.04 23.28
C MET A 137 12.01 8.22 23.79
N GLY A 138 11.40 9.23 24.40
CA GLY A 138 12.11 10.38 24.98
C GLY A 138 12.64 11.37 23.95
N TRP A 139 11.97 11.50 22.80
CA TRP A 139 12.28 12.50 21.76
C TRP A 139 11.37 13.72 21.82
N LEU A 140 10.09 13.53 22.17
CA LEU A 140 9.16 14.62 22.46
C LEU A 140 9.10 14.87 23.97
N HIS A 141 9.11 16.16 24.34
CA HIS A 141 9.20 16.65 25.71
C HIS A 141 8.29 17.89 25.90
N PRO A 142 7.91 18.27 27.14
CA PRO A 142 7.24 19.54 27.39
C PRO A 142 8.13 20.71 26.93
N GLY A 143 7.59 21.61 26.12
CA GLY A 143 8.34 22.68 25.45
C GLY A 143 8.95 22.28 24.10
N GLY A 144 8.65 21.09 23.58
CA GLY A 144 9.08 20.63 22.25
C GLY A 144 8.43 21.39 21.08
N GLN A 145 8.90 21.10 19.87
CA GLN A 145 8.32 21.60 18.62
C GLN A 145 8.00 20.44 17.69
N ILE A 146 6.84 20.47 17.06
CA ILE A 146 6.47 19.63 15.91
C ILE A 146 6.32 20.56 14.70
N THR A 147 6.99 20.25 13.59
CA THR A 147 6.73 20.89 12.29
C THR A 147 6.05 19.88 11.38
N LEU A 148 4.92 20.27 10.80
CA LEU A 148 4.25 19.57 9.71
C LEU A 148 4.61 20.26 8.38
N THR A 149 4.74 19.47 7.32
CA THR A 149 4.77 19.96 5.94
C THR A 149 3.79 19.12 5.13
N LEU A 150 2.88 19.77 4.42
CA LEU A 150 1.81 19.14 3.64
C LEU A 150 2.13 19.23 2.15
N ASP A 151 2.14 18.08 1.47
CA ASP A 151 2.37 17.95 0.03
C ASP A 151 1.23 17.14 -0.61
N ALA A 152 0.69 17.58 -1.75
CA ALA A 152 -0.41 16.93 -2.46
C ALA A 152 -0.48 17.37 -3.93
N GLU A 153 -1.06 16.53 -4.80
CA GLU A 153 -1.36 16.92 -6.19
C GLU A 153 -2.42 18.04 -6.30
N ASP A 154 -3.23 18.23 -5.26
CA ASP A 154 -4.33 19.20 -5.24
C ASP A 154 -4.24 20.12 -4.00
N GLY A 155 -4.20 21.43 -4.25
CA GLY A 155 -4.11 22.46 -3.22
C GLY A 155 -5.35 22.52 -2.31
N ASP A 156 -6.51 22.04 -2.77
CA ASP A 156 -7.73 21.99 -1.95
C ASP A 156 -7.54 21.07 -0.72
N TRP A 157 -6.75 19.98 -0.84
CA TRP A 157 -6.47 19.09 0.29
C TRP A 157 -5.57 19.75 1.33
N VAL A 158 -4.51 20.44 0.87
CA VAL A 158 -3.60 21.19 1.75
C VAL A 158 -4.35 22.33 2.45
N ALA A 159 -5.21 23.06 1.73
CA ALA A 159 -6.01 24.14 2.29
C ALA A 159 -7.01 23.65 3.36
N ALA A 160 -7.60 22.47 3.17
CA ALA A 160 -8.49 21.86 4.16
C ALA A 160 -7.74 21.44 5.45
N HIS A 161 -6.52 20.92 5.31
CA HIS A 161 -5.78 20.29 6.42
C HIS A 161 -4.75 21.19 7.11
N SER A 162 -4.41 22.35 6.54
CA SER A 162 -3.41 23.28 7.12
C SER A 162 -3.80 23.82 8.50
N ASP A 163 -5.10 24.03 8.75
CA ASP A 163 -5.60 24.50 10.05
C ASP A 163 -6.08 23.35 10.96
N SER A 164 -6.57 22.23 10.39
CA SER A 164 -7.14 21.14 11.19
C SER A 164 -6.09 20.26 11.86
N LEU A 165 -5.06 19.80 11.13
CA LEU A 165 -4.06 18.87 11.66
C LEU A 165 -3.24 19.49 12.83
N PRO A 166 -2.88 20.79 12.82
CA PRO A 166 -2.28 21.44 13.99
C PRO A 166 -3.26 21.63 15.14
N ALA A 167 -4.55 21.91 14.86
CA ALA A 167 -5.55 22.07 15.91
C ALA A 167 -5.84 20.75 16.63
N HIS A 168 -5.94 19.64 15.88
CA HIS A 168 -6.08 18.28 16.41
C HIS A 168 -4.89 17.92 17.30
N LEU A 169 -3.66 18.03 16.79
CA LEU A 169 -2.46 17.75 17.58
C LEU A 169 -2.29 18.69 18.78
N ASN A 170 -2.77 19.95 18.71
CA ASN A 170 -2.75 20.84 19.87
C ASN A 170 -3.77 20.38 20.93
N GLU A 171 -5.00 20.03 20.55
CA GLU A 171 -6.02 19.55 21.51
C GLU A 171 -5.56 18.25 22.18
N TYR A 172 -5.01 17.32 21.40
CA TYR A 172 -4.44 16.05 21.87
C TYR A 172 -3.25 16.26 22.84
N LEU A 173 -2.46 17.32 22.62
CA LEU A 173 -1.28 17.62 23.46
C LEU A 173 -1.55 18.59 24.61
N ASP A 174 -2.61 19.41 24.62
CA ASP A 174 -2.83 20.38 25.72
C ASP A 174 -3.09 19.70 27.07
N GLU A 175 -3.69 18.50 27.06
CA GLU A 175 -3.84 17.66 28.27
C GLU A 175 -2.52 17.08 28.80
N THR A 176 -1.45 17.03 28.00
CA THR A 176 -0.23 16.27 28.31
C THR A 176 1.09 17.05 28.23
N LEU A 177 1.34 17.81 27.16
CA LEU A 177 2.60 18.48 26.84
C LEU A 177 2.39 19.80 26.09
N GLN A 178 2.89 20.92 26.63
CA GLN A 178 2.96 22.18 25.87
C GLN A 178 3.94 22.04 24.69
N VAL A 179 3.44 22.00 23.46
CA VAL A 179 4.23 21.80 22.24
C VAL A 179 3.93 22.91 21.23
N THR A 180 4.95 23.43 20.56
CA THR A 180 4.77 24.39 19.46
C THR A 180 4.57 23.63 18.15
N ILE A 181 3.41 23.76 17.52
CA ILE A 181 3.15 23.18 16.19
C ILE A 181 3.32 24.27 15.11
N ARG A 182 3.89 23.91 13.95
CA ARG A 182 3.95 24.77 12.75
C ARG A 182 3.58 23.97 11.51
N VAL A 183 2.99 24.64 10.52
CA VAL A 183 2.85 24.13 9.15
C VAL A 183 3.74 24.96 8.23
N ASP A 184 4.72 24.32 7.60
CA ASP A 184 5.43 24.89 6.47
C ASP A 184 4.72 24.46 5.17
N GLY A 185 4.29 25.42 4.36
CA GLY A 185 3.55 25.17 3.12
C GLY A 185 4.47 24.77 1.96
N GLY A 186 4.12 23.70 1.24
CA GLY A 186 4.87 23.22 0.08
C GLY A 186 4.74 24.10 -1.16
N GLU A 187 5.40 25.26 -1.19
CA GLU A 187 5.45 26.09 -2.41
C GLU A 187 6.22 25.40 -3.54
N THR A 188 5.58 25.26 -4.71
CA THR A 188 6.12 24.54 -5.86
C THR A 188 7.30 25.25 -6.51
N GLY A 189 8.53 24.88 -6.12
CA GLY A 189 9.73 25.01 -6.95
C GLY A 189 10.11 26.42 -7.41
N GLY A 190 10.21 27.39 -6.50
CA GLY A 190 10.78 28.73 -6.74
C GLY A 190 12.04 28.98 -5.93
N GLN A 191 13.03 29.69 -6.50
CA GLN A 191 14.23 30.10 -5.76
C GLN A 191 14.07 31.50 -5.11
N GLU A 192 14.79 31.68 -3.99
CA GLU A 192 15.30 32.97 -3.48
C GLU A 192 14.30 33.97 -2.85
N ALA A 193 14.29 33.99 -1.50
CA ALA A 193 14.77 35.15 -0.75
C ALA A 193 15.03 34.80 0.74
N ALA A 194 16.20 35.16 1.27
CA ALA A 194 16.51 35.01 2.70
C ALA A 194 16.43 36.37 3.42
N ILE A 195 15.63 36.47 4.49
CA ILE A 195 15.63 37.63 5.40
C ILE A 195 15.58 37.16 6.87
N PRO A 196 16.72 36.94 7.54
CA PRO A 196 16.75 36.75 8.99
C PRO A 196 16.51 38.08 9.71
N VAL A 197 15.27 38.32 10.16
CA VAL A 197 14.92 39.53 10.95
C VAL A 197 15.29 39.33 12.42
N GLY A 198 16.58 39.52 12.73
CA GLY A 198 17.11 39.61 14.09
C GLY A 198 18.27 40.62 14.13
N PRO A 199 18.32 41.55 15.10
CA PRO A 199 19.36 42.58 15.12
C PRO A 199 20.75 41.99 15.38
N PRO A 200 21.80 42.46 14.69
CA PRO A 200 23.13 41.87 14.79
C PRO A 200 23.75 42.11 16.19
N PRO A 201 24.35 41.09 16.83
CA PRO A 201 25.14 41.30 18.04
C PRO A 201 26.37 42.16 17.72
N THR A 202 26.59 43.21 18.52
CA THR A 202 27.64 44.20 18.31
C THR A 202 29.03 43.56 18.19
N ALA A 203 29.68 43.75 17.05
CA ALA A 203 31.04 43.25 16.82
C ALA A 203 32.05 43.96 17.74
N VAL A 204 32.63 43.21 18.69
CA VAL A 204 33.83 43.64 19.43
C VAL A 204 35.09 43.42 18.56
N PRO A 205 35.94 44.44 18.38
CA PRO A 205 37.15 44.32 17.57
C PRO A 205 38.28 43.60 18.36
N THR A 206 38.28 42.27 18.32
CA THR A 206 39.38 41.45 18.85
C THR A 206 40.50 41.33 17.80
N ALA A 207 41.75 41.37 18.25
CA ALA A 207 42.92 41.63 17.41
C ALA A 207 43.23 40.54 16.36
N ALA A 208 43.86 40.97 15.26
CA ALA A 208 44.31 40.08 14.19
C ALA A 208 45.44 39.13 14.67
N PRO A 209 45.46 37.86 14.21
CA PRO A 209 46.54 36.93 14.51
C PRO A 209 47.83 37.31 13.80
N THR A 210 48.93 37.39 14.56
CA THR A 210 50.28 37.70 14.07
C THR A 210 50.78 36.67 13.05
N ALA A 211 51.51 37.14 12.03
CA ALA A 211 52.09 36.30 10.99
C ALA A 211 53.08 35.25 11.52
N ALA A 212 53.16 34.10 10.85
CA ALA A 212 54.07 33.01 11.21
C ALA A 212 55.55 33.39 10.97
N PRO A 213 56.47 33.04 11.90
CA PRO A 213 57.89 33.32 11.74
C PRO A 213 58.55 32.41 10.69
N THR A 214 59.27 33.01 9.73
CA THR A 214 60.10 32.29 8.76
C THR A 214 61.34 31.69 9.43
N ALA A 215 61.73 30.47 9.03
CA ALA A 215 62.94 29.83 9.54
C ALA A 215 64.23 30.48 9.01
N VAL A 216 65.26 30.57 9.87
CA VAL A 216 66.62 31.01 9.55
C VAL A 216 67.62 30.02 10.19
N PRO A 217 68.72 29.59 9.52
CA PRO A 217 69.44 28.36 9.90
C PRO A 217 70.80 28.58 10.61
N THR A 218 71.46 27.45 10.96
CA THR A 218 72.88 27.30 11.37
C THR A 218 73.29 27.88 12.75
N PRO A 219 74.43 27.46 13.39
CA PRO A 219 75.55 26.68 12.85
C PRO A 219 75.97 25.39 13.61
N VAL A 220 76.96 24.70 13.03
CA VAL A 220 77.67 23.51 13.52
C VAL A 220 78.78 23.87 14.53
N PRO A 221 79.00 23.06 15.59
CA PRO A 221 80.28 22.95 16.29
C PRO A 221 81.08 21.69 15.86
N ALA A 222 82.41 21.73 15.95
CA ALA A 222 83.28 20.61 15.57
C ALA A 222 84.45 20.40 16.56
N GLY A 223 84.79 19.14 16.85
CA GLY A 223 85.90 18.71 17.71
C GLY A 223 85.63 18.79 19.22
N ASP A 224 86.32 18.04 20.08
CA ASP A 224 87.25 16.91 19.85
C ASP A 224 87.47 16.10 21.16
N SER A 225 88.11 14.92 21.04
CA SER A 225 88.74 14.08 22.08
C SER A 225 87.85 13.22 22.99
N GLY A 226 88.32 12.01 23.36
CA GLY A 226 87.80 11.40 24.60
C GLY A 226 88.12 9.96 25.04
N TYR A 227 88.45 8.99 24.18
CA TYR A 227 88.78 7.57 24.51
C TYR A 227 87.74 6.72 25.31
N GLY A 228 87.52 5.48 24.85
CA GLY A 228 86.83 4.41 25.62
C GLY A 228 86.47 3.22 24.75
N ASP A 229 87.00 2.02 25.06
CA ASP A 229 86.95 0.82 24.19
C ASP A 229 86.15 -0.34 24.80
N SER A 230 85.81 -1.32 23.95
CA SER A 230 85.31 -2.69 24.20
C SER A 230 83.82 -2.90 24.55
N ALA A 231 83.18 -4.02 24.18
CA ALA A 231 83.37 -4.96 23.05
C ALA A 231 82.17 -5.96 22.95
N TYR A 232 81.92 -6.51 21.75
CA TYR A 232 80.92 -7.57 21.41
C TYR A 232 79.43 -7.21 21.66
N GLY A 233 78.44 -7.68 20.88
CA GLY A 233 78.35 -8.48 19.65
C GLY A 233 76.84 -8.63 19.29
N SER A 234 76.36 -9.18 18.16
CA SER A 234 76.95 -9.74 16.94
C SER A 234 75.88 -9.75 15.81
N SER A 235 76.25 -9.87 14.53
CA SER A 235 75.41 -9.56 13.35
C SER A 235 74.67 -10.74 12.68
N GLU A 236 73.91 -10.43 11.62
CA GLU A 236 72.94 -11.26 10.89
C GLU A 236 73.52 -12.36 9.97
N THR A 237 72.72 -13.39 9.66
CA THR A 237 72.75 -14.26 8.44
C THR A 237 71.39 -15.00 8.41
N GLN A 238 70.48 -14.94 7.42
CA GLN A 238 70.50 -15.27 5.98
C GLN A 238 70.59 -16.80 5.69
N GLY A 239 69.68 -17.35 4.87
CA GLY A 239 69.63 -18.77 4.47
C GLY A 239 68.39 -19.12 3.61
N ASP A 240 68.50 -20.12 2.71
CA ASP A 240 67.56 -20.36 1.57
C ASP A 240 67.36 -21.86 1.22
N SER A 241 66.33 -22.15 0.40
CA SER A 241 66.09 -23.31 -0.48
C SER A 241 65.46 -24.61 0.07
N GLY A 242 64.57 -25.25 -0.74
CA GLY A 242 64.03 -26.61 -0.52
C GLY A 242 62.78 -26.97 -1.36
N TYR A 243 62.80 -28.12 -2.06
CA TYR A 243 61.82 -28.57 -3.07
C TYR A 243 61.70 -30.13 -3.04
N THR A 244 60.62 -30.86 -3.40
CA THR A 244 59.22 -30.61 -3.83
C THR A 244 58.40 -31.93 -3.83
N ALA A 245 57.05 -31.86 -3.88
CA ALA A 245 56.08 -32.90 -4.32
C ALA A 245 55.89 -34.15 -3.42
N ALA A 246 54.70 -34.77 -3.28
CA ALA A 246 53.29 -34.46 -3.65
C ALA A 246 52.33 -35.27 -2.68
N THR A 247 51.10 -35.80 -2.91
CA THR A 247 50.33 -36.20 -4.11
C THR A 247 48.80 -36.38 -3.84
N ALA A 248 47.98 -35.43 -4.32
CA ALA A 248 46.62 -35.65 -4.90
C ALA A 248 45.42 -36.12 -3.96
N PRO A 249 44.14 -36.23 -4.44
CA PRO A 249 43.00 -35.45 -3.89
C PRO A 249 41.66 -36.29 -3.83
N PRO A 250 40.40 -35.87 -4.16
CA PRO A 250 39.69 -34.56 -4.27
C PRO A 250 38.26 -34.55 -3.63
N GLN A 251 37.34 -33.72 -4.18
CA GLN A 251 35.85 -33.61 -4.04
C GLN A 251 35.34 -32.55 -3.02
N ASP A 252 34.48 -31.56 -3.33
CA ASP A 252 33.66 -31.10 -4.49
C ASP A 252 32.16 -31.47 -4.57
N SER A 253 31.36 -30.49 -5.05
CA SER A 253 29.94 -30.49 -5.44
C SER A 253 28.84 -30.60 -4.36
N GLY A 254 27.68 -29.97 -4.61
CA GLY A 254 26.51 -30.04 -3.72
C GLY A 254 25.45 -28.93 -3.86
N TYR A 255 24.89 -28.68 -5.06
CA TYR A 255 23.59 -27.99 -5.16
C TYR A 255 22.46 -28.94 -4.73
N GLY A 256 21.42 -28.42 -4.06
CA GLY A 256 20.30 -29.22 -3.58
C GLY A 256 18.94 -28.56 -3.82
N GLU A 257 18.28 -28.93 -4.91
CA GLU A 257 16.82 -28.85 -5.01
C GLU A 257 16.22 -30.07 -4.27
N GLY A 258 15.13 -29.88 -3.52
CA GLY A 258 14.53 -30.94 -2.70
C GLY A 258 13.13 -30.60 -2.22
N ASP A 259 12.13 -31.05 -2.98
CA ASP A 259 10.71 -30.81 -2.72
C ASP A 259 10.16 -31.74 -1.62
N SER A 260 9.63 -31.14 -0.55
CA SER A 260 8.55 -31.70 0.28
C SER A 260 7.93 -30.57 1.14
N GLY A 261 6.65 -30.59 1.49
CA GLY A 261 5.62 -31.56 1.14
C GLY A 261 4.55 -31.64 2.23
N TYR A 262 3.40 -31.00 1.99
CA TYR A 262 2.13 -31.10 2.76
C TYR A 262 2.21 -31.07 4.31
N GLU A 263 1.80 -29.97 4.92
CA GLU A 263 0.95 -30.04 6.12
C GLU A 263 -0.21 -29.05 5.98
N THR A 264 -1.43 -29.56 6.17
CA THR A 264 -2.67 -28.78 6.10
C THR A 264 -3.12 -28.44 7.52
N PRO A 265 -3.20 -27.16 7.91
CA PRO A 265 -3.88 -26.76 9.13
C PRO A 265 -5.35 -27.20 9.06
N ALA A 266 -5.80 -27.98 10.03
CA ALA A 266 -7.15 -28.52 10.04
C ALA A 266 -8.21 -27.42 10.22
N HIS A 267 -9.32 -27.57 9.51
CA HIS A 267 -10.53 -26.76 9.64
C HIS A 267 -11.16 -27.00 11.03
N PRO A 268 -11.23 -26.00 11.94
CA PRO A 268 -12.08 -26.08 13.11
C PRO A 268 -13.54 -25.97 12.66
N GLU A 269 -14.45 -26.71 13.28
CA GLU A 269 -15.86 -26.71 12.88
C GLU A 269 -16.57 -25.39 13.21
N GLN A 270 -17.75 -25.20 12.61
CA GLN A 270 -18.62 -24.06 12.89
C GLN A 270 -19.20 -24.21 14.31
N ASP A 271 -19.16 -23.15 15.10
CA ASP A 271 -20.18 -22.91 16.11
C ASP A 271 -20.81 -21.53 15.88
N SER A 272 -22.13 -21.44 16.06
CA SER A 272 -22.96 -20.33 15.60
C SER A 272 -23.63 -19.65 16.79
N GLY A 273 -22.97 -18.63 17.33
CA GLY A 273 -23.35 -17.95 18.58
C GLY A 273 -23.53 -16.44 18.48
N TYR A 274 -24.01 -15.91 17.34
CA TYR A 274 -24.39 -14.49 17.26
C TYR A 274 -25.81 -14.29 17.82
N ASP A 275 -25.85 -13.79 19.06
CA ASP A 275 -27.05 -13.28 19.70
C ASP A 275 -27.58 -12.05 18.92
N SER A 276 -28.90 -11.87 18.89
CA SER A 276 -29.57 -10.85 18.08
C SER A 276 -30.23 -9.79 18.97
N PRO A 277 -29.62 -8.61 19.16
CA PRO A 277 -30.33 -7.48 19.74
C PRO A 277 -31.41 -6.99 18.75
N GLU A 278 -32.63 -6.78 19.24
CA GLU A 278 -33.75 -6.32 18.43
C GLU A 278 -33.56 -4.86 17.97
N PRO A 279 -34.00 -4.48 16.75
CA PRO A 279 -34.09 -3.09 16.37
C PRO A 279 -35.27 -2.43 17.11
N VAL A 280 -34.98 -1.43 17.95
CA VAL A 280 -36.02 -0.59 18.57
C VAL A 280 -36.73 0.27 17.51
N GLU A 281 -38.05 0.17 17.43
CA GLU A 281 -38.86 1.06 16.58
C GLU A 281 -39.04 2.43 17.24
N ASP A 282 -38.16 3.39 16.94
CA ASP A 282 -38.47 4.81 17.15
C ASP A 282 -39.10 5.41 15.89
N SER A 283 -40.37 5.81 16.01
CA SER A 283 -41.14 6.49 14.97
C SER A 283 -41.87 7.72 15.52
N GLY A 284 -41.14 8.55 16.28
CA GLY A 284 -41.65 9.74 16.96
C GLY A 284 -41.73 11.07 16.18
N TYR A 285 -41.78 11.06 14.84
CA TYR A 285 -41.85 12.32 14.06
C TYR A 285 -43.25 12.94 14.07
N GLY A 286 -43.43 13.98 14.89
CA GLY A 286 -44.65 14.78 14.96
C GLY A 286 -44.84 15.69 13.75
N ASP A 287 -46.00 15.59 13.10
CA ASP A 287 -46.46 16.57 12.12
C ASP A 287 -46.76 17.92 12.80
N SER A 288 -46.31 19.03 12.22
CA SER A 288 -46.54 20.37 12.75
C SER A 288 -46.96 21.30 11.62
N ALA A 289 -48.05 22.02 11.86
CA ALA A 289 -48.84 22.61 10.79
C ALA A 289 -48.14 23.75 10.06
N TYR A 290 -48.35 23.80 8.74
CA TYR A 290 -48.15 25.03 7.97
C TYR A 290 -49.23 26.05 8.36
N ASP A 291 -48.81 27.17 8.92
CA ASP A 291 -49.65 28.33 9.16
C ASP A 291 -49.98 29.05 7.83
N SER A 292 -50.99 29.93 7.84
CA SER A 292 -51.60 30.46 6.61
C SER A 292 -51.82 31.97 6.62
N GLU A 293 -51.12 32.68 5.72
CA GLU A 293 -51.41 34.03 5.24
C GLU A 293 -51.29 34.11 3.70
#